data_AF-A0A7G8HD44-F1
#
_entry.id   AF-A0A7G8HD44-F1
#
_cell.length_a   1.000
_cell.length_b   1.000
_cell.length_c   1.000
_cell.angle_alpha   90.00
_cell.angle_beta   90.00
_cell.angle_gamma   90.00
#
_symmetry.space_group_name_H-M   'P 1'
#
loop_
_entity.id
_entity.type
_entity.pdbx_description
1 polymer ?
#
loop_
_entity_poly.entity_id
_entity_poly.type
_entity_poly.pdbx_seq_one_letter_code
_entity_poly.pdbx_strand_id
1 'polypeptide(L)'
;MGLSAIECPDGLCHSHHGGHAVERETMQSTLQLHGKDWCERLAERIYEISVDTFSQSVMPSLHTAGWQRRHLDWEFKLNDGESEPDRTLVDGMINATESFLRSSEVHRLFIQELVQGTFAEAENDDLRIQAVRTLVETEIVAMLEERREELLDRLAQQMLNSAKGDFKAARSASEEALMEVEHLVVNHAEAL
;
A
#
# COMPACT_ATOMS: atom_id res chain seq x y z
N MET A 1 -9.77 2.10 3.21
CA MET A 1 -10.00 0.65 3.07
C MET A 1 -8.69 -0.01 2.66
N GLY A 2 -8.05 -0.71 3.61
CA GLY A 2 -6.88 -1.54 3.34
C GLY A 2 -7.25 -2.87 2.66
N LEU A 3 -6.25 -3.61 2.18
CA LEU A 3 -6.45 -4.95 1.63
C LEU A 3 -6.85 -5.91 2.75
N SER A 4 -7.91 -6.70 2.54
CA SER A 4 -8.31 -7.76 3.47
C SER A 4 -8.64 -9.03 2.68
N ALA A 5 -8.49 -10.19 3.31
CA ALA A 5 -8.97 -11.45 2.75
C ALA A 5 -10.47 -11.68 3.01
N ILE A 6 -11.03 -10.92 3.96
CA ILE A 6 -12.41 -11.06 4.44
C ILE A 6 -13.11 -9.71 4.57
N GLU A 7 -14.43 -9.74 4.59
CA GLU A 7 -15.30 -8.66 5.05
C GLU A 7 -16.24 -9.23 6.12
N CYS A 8 -16.52 -8.48 7.18
CA CYS A 8 -17.33 -8.94 8.30
C CYS A 8 -18.58 -8.07 8.54
N PRO A 9 -19.48 -7.86 7.56
CA PRO A 9 -20.71 -7.10 7.77
C PRO A 9 -21.59 -7.76 8.84
N ASP A 10 -22.19 -6.94 9.71
CA ASP A 10 -23.14 -7.39 10.74
C ASP A 10 -22.63 -8.54 11.63
N GLY A 11 -21.31 -8.65 11.81
CA GLY A 11 -20.69 -9.70 12.62
C GLY A 11 -20.54 -11.06 11.94
N LEU A 12 -20.81 -11.16 10.63
CA LEU A 12 -20.58 -12.36 9.82
C LEU A 12 -19.46 -12.12 8.81
N CYS A 13 -18.36 -12.86 8.95
CA CYS A 13 -17.20 -12.77 8.10
C CYS A 13 -17.32 -13.67 6.86
N HIS A 14 -17.00 -13.09 5.70
CA HIS A 14 -17.00 -13.74 4.39
C HIS A 14 -15.64 -13.55 3.74
N SER A 15 -15.07 -14.60 3.15
CA SER A 15 -13.89 -14.46 2.30
C SER A 15 -14.26 -13.91 0.92
N HIS A 16 -13.43 -13.03 0.34
CA HIS A 16 -13.65 -12.49 -1.01
C HIS A 16 -13.67 -13.56 -2.11
N HIS A 17 -13.10 -14.73 -1.87
CA HIS A 17 -13.08 -15.86 -2.82
C HIS A 17 -14.32 -16.78 -2.70
N GLY A 18 -15.31 -16.39 -1.89
CA GLY A 18 -16.58 -17.09 -1.71
C GLY A 18 -16.50 -18.38 -0.87
N GLY A 19 -17.65 -19.00 -0.61
CA GLY A 19 -17.72 -20.35 -0.06
C GLY A 19 -18.55 -20.45 1.22
N HIS A 20 -18.15 -19.79 2.31
CA HIS A 20 -18.79 -19.95 3.63
C HIS A 20 -18.69 -18.65 4.45
N ALA A 21 -19.70 -18.41 5.29
CA ALA A 21 -19.69 -17.35 6.30
C ALA A 21 -19.33 -17.93 7.66
N VAL A 22 -18.60 -17.19 8.48
CA VAL A 22 -18.35 -17.55 9.88
C VAL A 22 -18.64 -16.37 10.79
N GLU A 23 -19.07 -16.64 12.02
CA GLU A 23 -19.24 -15.59 13.01
C GLU A 23 -17.91 -14.89 13.31
N ARG A 24 -17.95 -13.57 13.50
CA ARG A 24 -16.76 -12.75 13.74
C ARG A 24 -15.95 -13.22 14.94
N GLU A 25 -16.60 -13.62 16.03
CA GLU A 25 -15.91 -14.16 17.21
C GLU A 25 -15.14 -15.47 16.88
N THR A 26 -15.72 -16.31 16.02
CA THR A 26 -15.04 -17.52 15.53
C THR A 26 -13.84 -17.17 14.66
N MET A 27 -13.98 -16.16 13.78
CA MET A 27 -12.86 -15.67 12.97
C MET A 27 -11.75 -15.09 13.85
N GLN A 28 -12.09 -14.21 14.79
CA GLN A 28 -11.16 -13.55 15.70
C GLN A 28 -10.39 -14.57 16.55
N SER A 29 -11.09 -15.52 17.17
CA SER A 29 -10.45 -16.58 17.97
C SER A 29 -9.53 -17.47 17.13
N THR A 30 -9.91 -17.77 15.89
CA THR A 30 -9.08 -18.53 14.95
C THR A 30 -7.81 -17.77 14.57
N LEU A 31 -7.92 -16.48 14.22
CA LEU A 31 -6.78 -15.63 13.89
C LEU A 31 -5.84 -15.47 15.09
N GLN A 32 -6.37 -15.26 16.30
CA GLN A 32 -5.58 -15.16 17.53
C GLN A 32 -4.87 -16.48 17.87
N LEU A 33 -5.55 -17.62 17.68
CA LEU A 33 -4.97 -18.95 17.93
C LEU A 33 -3.75 -19.22 17.05
N HIS A 34 -3.82 -18.85 15.77
CA HIS A 34 -2.73 -19.06 14.82
C HIS A 34 -1.64 -17.99 14.91
N GLY A 35 -2.01 -16.75 15.21
CA GLY A 35 -1.12 -15.61 15.29
C GLY A 35 -0.69 -15.06 13.93
N LYS A 36 -0.21 -13.82 13.95
CA LYS A 36 0.15 -13.04 12.74
C LYS A 36 1.17 -13.75 11.85
N ASP A 37 2.26 -14.26 12.42
CA ASP A 37 3.33 -14.93 11.65
C ASP A 37 2.83 -16.15 10.88
N TRP A 38 1.83 -16.87 11.41
CA TRP A 38 1.25 -18.01 10.70
C TRP A 38 0.43 -17.54 9.51
N CYS A 39 -0.38 -16.49 9.69
CA CYS A 39 -1.16 -15.89 8.63
C CYS A 39 -0.27 -15.30 7.52
N GLU A 40 0.84 -14.65 7.88
CA GLU A 40 1.82 -14.13 6.92
C GLU A 40 2.43 -15.24 6.07
N ARG A 41 2.88 -16.35 6.69
CA ARG A 41 3.41 -17.50 5.93
C ARG A 41 2.37 -18.15 5.03
N LEU A 42 1.11 -18.23 5.47
CA LEU A 42 0.03 -18.75 4.65
C LEU A 42 -0.23 -17.84 3.45
N ALA A 43 -0.33 -16.53 3.68
CA ALA A 43 -0.54 -15.54 2.64
C ALA A 43 0.62 -15.52 1.64
N GLU A 44 1.87 -15.58 2.12
CA GLU A 44 3.09 -15.70 1.30
C GLU A 44 2.98 -16.92 0.39
N ARG A 45 2.60 -18.07 0.95
CA ARG A 45 2.47 -19.29 0.15
C ARG A 45 1.38 -19.21 -0.91
N ILE A 46 0.24 -18.61 -0.59
CA ILE A 46 -0.86 -18.38 -1.55
C ILE A 46 -0.40 -17.42 -2.64
N TYR A 47 0.30 -16.36 -2.29
CA TYR A 47 0.84 -15.37 -3.22
C TYR A 47 1.82 -16.01 -4.19
N GLU A 48 2.82 -16.75 -3.70
CA GLU A 48 3.79 -17.48 -4.52
C GLU A 48 3.09 -18.39 -5.53
N ILE A 49 2.15 -19.22 -5.08
CA ILE A 49 1.41 -20.14 -5.96
C ILE A 49 0.62 -19.36 -7.01
N SER A 50 0.00 -18.25 -6.63
CA SER A 50 -0.81 -17.41 -7.52
C SER A 50 0.05 -16.75 -8.59
N VAL A 51 1.19 -16.16 -8.19
CA VAL A 51 2.15 -15.53 -9.10
C VAL A 51 2.80 -16.56 -10.01
N ASP A 52 3.20 -17.73 -9.50
CA ASP A 52 3.75 -18.80 -10.32
C ASP A 52 2.74 -19.30 -11.36
N THR A 53 1.48 -19.49 -10.96
CA THR A 53 0.40 -19.92 -11.86
C THR A 53 0.14 -18.86 -12.94
N PHE A 54 0.09 -17.58 -12.55
CA PHE A 54 -0.05 -16.47 -13.49
C PHE A 54 1.13 -16.43 -14.46
N SER A 55 2.38 -16.42 -13.96
CA SER A 55 3.59 -16.43 -14.78
C SER A 55 3.54 -17.59 -15.77
N GLN A 56 3.30 -18.82 -15.33
CA GLN A 56 3.22 -19.98 -16.22
C GLN A 56 2.17 -19.82 -17.33
N SER A 57 1.05 -19.16 -17.03
CA SER A 57 -0.03 -18.92 -18.00
C SER A 57 0.35 -17.87 -19.05
N VAL A 58 1.17 -16.87 -18.69
CA VAL A 58 1.54 -15.75 -19.58
C VAL A 58 2.90 -15.91 -20.26
N MET A 59 3.77 -16.79 -19.75
CA MET A 59 5.11 -17.06 -20.30
C MET A 59 5.11 -17.36 -21.81
N PRO A 60 4.16 -18.13 -22.38
CA PRO A 60 4.12 -18.36 -23.83
C PRO A 60 4.01 -17.05 -24.64
N SER A 61 3.24 -16.08 -24.16
CA SER A 61 3.13 -14.75 -24.80
C SER A 61 4.45 -13.98 -24.68
N LEU A 62 5.04 -13.97 -23.49
CA LEU A 62 6.30 -13.27 -23.17
C LEU A 62 7.56 -13.92 -23.78
N HIS A 63 7.47 -15.14 -24.32
CA HIS A 63 8.57 -15.79 -25.04
C HIS A 63 8.39 -15.78 -26.56
N THR A 64 7.34 -15.13 -27.07
CA THR A 64 7.16 -14.99 -28.52
C THR A 64 8.33 -14.23 -29.12
N ALA A 65 8.97 -14.82 -30.14
CA ALA A 65 10.16 -14.23 -30.77
C ALA A 65 9.91 -12.78 -31.21
N GLY A 66 10.83 -11.89 -30.83
CA GLY A 66 10.82 -10.48 -31.20
C GLY A 66 9.77 -9.61 -30.48
N TRP A 67 9.02 -10.13 -29.49
CA TRP A 67 8.01 -9.30 -28.78
C TRP A 67 8.66 -8.12 -28.06
N GLN A 68 9.76 -8.34 -27.33
CA GLN A 68 10.47 -7.27 -26.60
C GLN A 68 10.87 -6.13 -27.53
N ARG A 69 11.35 -6.47 -28.73
CA ARG A 69 11.72 -5.48 -29.73
C ARG A 69 10.51 -4.70 -30.23
N ARG A 70 9.41 -5.39 -30.57
CA ARG A 70 8.15 -4.75 -30.98
C ARG A 70 7.59 -3.84 -29.89
N HIS A 71 7.66 -4.27 -28.63
CA HIS A 71 7.21 -3.49 -27.49
C HIS A 71 8.03 -2.21 -27.31
N LEU A 72 9.36 -2.30 -27.32
CA LEU A 72 10.23 -1.12 -27.24
C LEU A 72 10.06 -0.18 -28.44
N ASP A 73 9.90 -0.74 -29.65
CA ASP A 73 9.67 0.06 -30.85
C ASP A 73 8.33 0.81 -30.78
N TRP A 74 7.30 0.22 -30.17
CA TRP A 74 6.01 0.87 -29.92
C TRP A 74 6.06 1.89 -28.77
N GLU A 75 6.57 1.50 -27.60
CA GLU A 75 6.62 2.31 -26.38
C GLU A 75 7.42 3.61 -26.60
N PHE A 76 8.55 3.50 -27.29
CA PHE A 76 9.44 4.62 -27.57
C PHE A 76 9.29 5.19 -28.98
N LYS A 77 8.32 4.69 -29.77
CA LYS A 77 8.06 5.13 -31.16
C LYS A 77 9.33 5.11 -32.02
N LEU A 78 10.12 4.03 -31.92
CA LEU A 78 11.43 3.90 -32.60
C LEU A 78 11.31 3.49 -34.07
N ASN A 79 10.10 3.25 -34.57
CA ASN A 79 9.85 2.85 -35.95
C ASN A 79 8.70 3.66 -36.55
N ASP A 80 8.84 4.06 -37.82
CA ASP A 80 7.86 4.88 -38.57
C ASP A 80 6.67 4.06 -39.14
N GLY A 81 6.67 2.74 -38.92
CA GLY A 81 5.60 1.85 -39.39
C GLY A 81 4.40 1.76 -38.45
N GLU A 82 3.25 1.34 -38.98
CA GLU A 82 2.07 0.98 -38.16
C GLU A 82 2.39 -0.26 -37.32
N SER A 83 2.72 -0.05 -36.04
CA SER A 83 2.73 -1.12 -35.03
C SER A 83 1.31 -1.66 -34.87
N GLU A 84 1.11 -2.99 -34.83
CA GLU A 84 -0.15 -3.57 -34.35
C GLU A 84 -0.33 -3.20 -32.86
N PRO A 85 -1.11 -2.15 -32.53
CA PRO A 85 -1.05 -1.51 -31.22
C PRO A 85 -1.61 -2.44 -30.15
N ASP A 86 -2.71 -3.12 -30.45
CA ASP A 86 -3.48 -3.89 -29.48
C ASP A 86 -2.70 -5.08 -28.94
N ARG A 87 -2.03 -5.84 -29.82
CA ARG A 87 -1.23 -7.00 -29.39
C ARG A 87 0.04 -6.58 -28.64
N THR A 88 0.72 -5.55 -29.14
CA THR A 88 1.97 -5.04 -28.55
C THR A 88 1.72 -4.39 -27.18
N LEU A 89 0.59 -3.70 -27.03
CA LEU A 89 0.12 -3.15 -25.76
C LEU A 89 -0.21 -4.26 -24.77
N VAL A 90 -0.99 -5.27 -25.17
CA VAL A 90 -1.36 -6.39 -24.30
C VAL A 90 -0.14 -7.17 -23.82
N ASP A 91 0.80 -7.51 -24.71
CA ASP A 91 2.05 -8.19 -24.33
C ASP A 91 2.87 -7.33 -23.35
N GLY A 92 2.91 -6.00 -23.57
CA GLY A 92 3.55 -5.04 -22.67
C GLY A 92 2.91 -4.99 -21.28
N MET A 93 1.57 -4.92 -21.22
CA MET A 93 0.81 -4.91 -19.97
C MET A 93 1.02 -6.21 -19.19
N ILE A 94 1.02 -7.35 -19.88
CA ILE A 94 1.29 -8.66 -19.29
C ILE A 94 2.70 -8.67 -18.68
N ASN A 95 3.71 -8.22 -19.43
CA ASN A 95 5.10 -8.18 -18.95
C ASN A 95 5.27 -7.27 -17.72
N ALA A 96 4.68 -6.07 -17.76
CA ALA A 96 4.73 -5.13 -16.65
C ALA A 96 4.04 -5.70 -15.40
N THR A 97 2.88 -6.34 -15.58
CA THR A 97 2.13 -6.98 -14.49
C THR A 97 2.93 -8.14 -13.89
N GLU A 98 3.51 -8.99 -14.74
CA GLU A 98 4.34 -10.13 -14.32
C GLU A 98 5.57 -9.66 -13.53
N SER A 99 6.27 -8.64 -14.04
CA SER A 99 7.43 -8.04 -13.37
C SER A 99 7.04 -7.39 -12.03
N PHE A 100 5.89 -6.70 -11.99
CA PHE A 100 5.36 -6.09 -10.78
C PHE A 100 5.05 -7.14 -9.71
N LEU A 101 4.34 -8.21 -10.07
CA LEU A 101 4.00 -9.31 -9.16
C LEU A 101 5.22 -10.11 -8.68
N ARG A 102 6.32 -10.14 -9.44
CA ARG A 102 7.59 -10.74 -9.01
C ARG A 102 8.45 -9.82 -8.13
N SER A 103 8.10 -8.55 -7.99
CA SER A 103 8.87 -7.62 -7.17
C SER A 103 8.82 -8.03 -5.69
N SER A 104 9.99 -8.21 -5.07
CA SER A 104 10.09 -8.53 -3.65
C SER A 104 9.43 -7.49 -2.74
N GLU A 105 9.40 -6.23 -3.15
CA GLU A 105 8.77 -5.15 -2.41
C GLU A 105 7.25 -5.22 -2.49
N VAL A 106 6.71 -5.47 -3.69
CA VAL A 106 5.27 -5.69 -3.90
C VAL A 106 4.82 -6.91 -3.13
N HIS A 107 5.57 -8.01 -3.20
CA HIS A 107 5.28 -9.22 -2.45
C HIS A 107 5.20 -8.92 -0.95
N ARG A 108 6.25 -8.31 -0.37
CA ARG A 108 6.28 -7.99 1.07
C ARG A 108 5.12 -7.09 1.49
N LEU A 109 4.86 -6.01 0.75
CA LEU A 109 3.80 -5.06 1.08
C LEU A 109 2.41 -5.70 0.96
N PHE A 110 2.18 -6.49 -0.09
CA PHE A 110 0.91 -7.18 -0.29
C PHE A 110 0.58 -8.12 0.89
N ILE A 111 1.55 -8.91 1.35
CA ILE A 111 1.35 -9.83 2.49
C ILE A 111 1.05 -9.05 3.78
N GLN A 112 1.82 -7.99 4.04
CA GLN A 112 1.64 -7.17 5.24
C GLN A 112 0.25 -6.53 5.28
N GLU A 113 -0.15 -5.87 4.18
CA GLU A 113 -1.44 -5.22 4.07
C GLU A 113 -2.59 -6.22 4.17
N LEU A 114 -2.53 -7.34 3.43
CA LEU A 114 -3.59 -8.35 3.43
C LEU A 114 -3.82 -8.95 4.82
N VAL A 115 -2.75 -9.34 5.51
CA VAL A 115 -2.85 -9.91 6.86
C VAL A 115 -3.33 -8.86 7.84
N GLN A 116 -2.77 -7.64 7.80
CA GLN A 116 -3.18 -6.57 8.70
C GLN A 116 -4.66 -6.21 8.53
N GLY A 117 -5.15 -6.06 7.29
CA GLY A 117 -6.56 -5.78 7.05
C GLY A 117 -7.47 -6.92 7.47
N THR A 118 -7.05 -8.17 7.29
CA THR A 118 -7.82 -9.34 7.75
C THR A 118 -7.99 -9.36 9.27
N PHE A 119 -6.94 -9.03 10.02
CA PHE A 119 -7.04 -8.90 11.48
C PHE A 119 -7.92 -7.71 11.88
N ALA A 120 -7.75 -6.55 11.21
CA ALA A 120 -8.55 -5.36 11.51
C ALA A 120 -10.05 -5.60 11.29
N GLU A 121 -10.41 -6.27 10.20
CA GLU A 121 -11.79 -6.62 9.88
C GLU A 121 -12.40 -7.60 10.90
N ALA A 122 -11.60 -8.58 11.36
CA ALA A 122 -12.06 -9.57 12.33
C ALA A 122 -12.16 -9.02 13.76
N GLU A 123 -11.30 -8.08 14.15
CA GLU A 123 -11.30 -7.52 15.50
C GLU A 123 -12.48 -6.58 15.76
N ASN A 124 -13.12 -6.03 14.71
CA ASN A 124 -14.15 -4.98 14.81
C ASN A 124 -13.76 -3.94 15.85
N ASP A 125 -12.56 -3.41 15.68
CA ASP A 125 -11.94 -2.52 16.65
C ASP A 125 -12.41 -1.08 16.46
N ASP A 126 -13.73 -0.90 16.41
CA ASP A 126 -14.39 0.41 16.27
C ASP A 126 -13.91 1.36 17.36
N LEU A 127 -13.64 0.83 18.56
CA LEU A 127 -13.15 1.63 19.68
C LEU A 127 -11.72 2.12 19.47
N ARG A 128 -10.78 1.27 19.02
CA ARG A 128 -9.42 1.73 18.69
C ARG A 128 -9.43 2.65 17.47
N ILE A 129 -10.21 2.34 16.43
CA ILE A 129 -10.33 3.19 15.24
C ILE A 129 -10.84 4.57 15.67
N GLN A 130 -11.91 4.61 16.47
CA GLN A 130 -12.44 5.85 17.04
C GLN A 130 -11.42 6.55 17.93
N ALA A 131 -10.66 5.82 18.74
CA ALA A 131 -9.61 6.39 19.58
C ALA A 131 -8.48 7.00 18.75
N VAL A 132 -8.02 6.33 17.69
CA VAL A 132 -6.97 6.87 16.80
C VAL A 132 -7.47 8.09 16.05
N ARG A 133 -8.68 8.06 15.49
CA ARG A 133 -9.28 9.23 14.84
C ARG A 133 -9.40 10.40 15.81
N THR A 134 -9.94 10.17 17.00
CA THR A 134 -10.07 11.21 18.03
C THR A 134 -8.71 11.77 18.43
N LEU A 135 -7.71 10.90 18.65
CA LEU A 135 -6.35 11.30 19.01
C LEU A 135 -5.72 12.17 17.91
N VAL A 136 -5.86 11.80 16.64
CA VAL A 136 -5.29 12.55 15.52
C VAL A 136 -6.01 13.88 15.34
N GLU A 137 -7.34 13.84 15.15
CA GLU A 137 -8.15 14.99 14.77
C GLU A 137 -8.27 16.02 15.89
N THR A 138 -8.35 15.57 17.14
CA THR A 138 -8.63 16.46 18.29
C THR A 138 -7.39 16.79 19.10
N GLU A 139 -6.45 15.86 19.27
CA GLU A 139 -5.31 16.07 20.17
C GLU A 139 -4.02 16.43 19.41
N ILE A 140 -3.60 15.61 18.44
CA ILE A 140 -2.32 15.79 17.74
C ILE A 140 -2.34 17.04 16.86
N VAL A 141 -3.36 17.19 16.01
CA VAL A 141 -3.49 18.36 15.12
C VAL A 141 -3.60 19.64 15.95
N ALA A 142 -4.41 19.64 17.02
CA ALA A 142 -4.52 20.79 17.92
C ALA A 142 -3.17 21.14 18.56
N MET A 143 -2.43 20.14 19.06
CA MET A 143 -1.10 20.35 19.65
C MET A 143 -0.09 20.91 18.63
N LEU A 144 -0.12 20.45 17.38
CA LEU A 144 0.75 20.96 16.32
C LEU A 144 0.43 22.43 16.01
N GLU A 145 -0.84 22.78 15.90
CA GLU A 145 -1.27 24.16 15.64
C GLU A 145 -0.91 25.09 16.82
N GLU A 146 -1.14 24.66 18.06
CA GLU A 146 -0.79 25.42 19.26
C GLU A 146 0.72 25.71 19.38
N ARG A 147 1.56 24.77 18.94
CA ARG A 147 3.03 24.86 19.07
C ARG A 147 3.73 25.16 17.75
N ARG A 148 2.99 25.50 16.70
CA ARG A 148 3.47 25.63 15.32
C ARG A 148 4.71 26.51 15.22
N GLU A 149 4.60 27.75 15.70
CA GLU A 149 5.68 28.74 15.59
C GLU A 149 6.95 28.31 16.35
N GLU A 150 6.81 27.78 17.56
CA GLU A 150 7.94 27.31 18.38
C GLU A 150 8.64 26.12 17.70
N LEU A 151 7.86 25.19 17.13
CA LEU A 151 8.36 24.02 16.43
C LEU A 151 9.13 24.43 15.17
N LEU A 152 8.57 25.34 14.36
CA LEU A 152 9.21 25.86 13.15
C LEU A 152 10.52 26.59 13.45
N ASP A 153 10.55 27.41 14.51
CA ASP A 153 11.76 28.10 14.93
C ASP A 153 12.87 27.13 15.36
N ARG A 154 12.51 26.11 16.13
CA ARG A 154 13.45 25.07 16.55
C ARG A 154 13.97 24.24 15.37
N LEU A 155 13.10 23.86 14.44
CA LEU A 155 13.48 23.11 13.23
C LEU A 155 14.38 23.95 12.33
N ALA A 156 14.03 25.21 12.09
CA ALA A 156 14.84 26.14 11.31
C ALA A 156 16.24 26.31 11.92
N GLN A 157 16.33 26.42 13.26
CA GLN A 157 17.61 26.51 13.96
C GLN A 157 18.46 25.24 13.80
N GLN A 158 17.85 24.06 13.80
CA GLN A 158 18.54 22.79 13.56
C GLN A 158 18.99 22.63 12.10
N MET A 159 18.21 23.17 11.16
CA MET A 159 18.50 23.11 9.72
C MET A 159 19.43 24.22 9.22
N LEU A 160 19.84 25.14 10.08
CA LEU A 160 20.58 26.34 9.71
C LEU A 160 21.88 26.04 8.94
N ASN A 161 22.60 24.98 9.32
CA ASN A 161 23.81 24.54 8.63
C ASN A 161 23.50 24.08 7.19
N SER A 162 22.43 23.28 7.02
CA SER A 162 21.96 22.81 5.72
C SER A 162 21.47 23.97 4.85
N ALA A 163 20.89 25.00 5.47
CA ALA A 163 20.46 26.24 4.83
C ALA A 163 21.59 27.28 4.66
N LYS A 164 22.86 26.93 4.92
CA LYS A 164 24.03 27.81 4.76
C LYS A 164 23.91 29.13 5.55
N GLY A 165 23.30 29.08 6.73
CA GLY A 165 23.08 30.24 7.58
C GLY A 165 21.82 31.05 7.26
N ASP A 166 21.06 30.68 6.22
CA ASP A 166 19.80 31.35 5.91
C ASP A 166 18.65 30.78 6.76
N PHE A 167 18.34 31.49 7.84
CA PHE A 167 17.25 31.11 8.74
C PHE A 167 15.87 31.17 8.07
N LYS A 168 15.65 32.12 7.15
CA LYS A 168 14.36 32.28 6.49
C LYS A 168 14.11 31.11 5.54
N ALA A 169 15.14 30.69 4.79
CA ALA A 169 15.07 29.50 3.96
C ALA A 169 14.84 28.23 4.78
N ALA A 170 15.55 28.08 5.91
CA ALA A 170 15.37 26.95 6.83
C ALA A 170 13.94 26.90 7.41
N ARG A 171 13.37 28.05 7.78
CA ARG A 171 12.00 28.16 8.31
C ARG A 171 10.96 27.81 7.25
N SER A 172 11.11 28.32 6.02
CA SER A 172 10.20 28.00 4.92
C SER A 172 10.18 26.50 4.60
N ALA A 173 11.36 25.85 4.56
CA ALA A 173 11.43 24.40 4.34
C ALA A 173 10.84 23.59 5.51
N SER A 174 11.00 24.09 6.74
CA SER A 174 10.40 23.46 7.93
C SER A 174 8.87 23.56 7.91
N GLU A 175 8.32 24.65 7.38
CA GLU A 175 6.88 24.85 7.22
C GLU A 175 6.28 23.89 6.19
N GLU A 176 6.94 23.73 5.05
CA GLU A 176 6.56 22.73 4.03
C GLU A 176 6.59 21.31 4.60
N ALA A 177 7.67 20.96 5.31
CA ALA A 177 7.79 19.65 5.94
C ALA A 177 6.73 19.40 7.03
N LEU A 178 6.36 20.43 7.81
CA LEU A 178 5.31 20.31 8.82
C LEU A 178 3.94 20.06 8.17
N MET A 179 3.62 20.77 7.08
CA MET A 179 2.39 20.53 6.32
C MET A 179 2.32 19.12 5.74
N GLU A 180 3.44 18.60 5.21
CA GLU A 180 3.51 17.22 4.72
C GLU A 180 3.22 16.20 5.83
N VAL A 181 3.80 16.39 7.02
CA VAL A 181 3.58 15.52 8.18
C VAL A 181 2.14 15.60 8.68
N GLU A 182 1.57 16.81 8.78
CA GLU A 182 0.17 17.01 9.16
C GLU A 182 -0.77 16.26 8.21
N HIS A 183 -0.57 16.39 6.90
CA HIS A 183 -1.34 15.65 5.90
C HIS A 183 -1.19 14.14 6.04
N LEU A 184 0.02 13.63 6.27
CA LEU A 184 0.25 12.19 6.46
C LEU A 184 -0.52 11.64 7.66
N VAL A 185 -0.52 12.38 8.77
CA VAL A 185 -1.18 11.97 10.01
C VAL A 185 -2.70 11.99 9.87
N VAL A 186 -3.26 13.03 9.24
CA VAL A 186 -4.71 13.11 8.95
C VAL A 186 -5.14 12.00 7.99
N ASN A 187 -4.42 11.82 6.88
CA ASN A 187 -4.73 10.79 5.90
C ASN A 187 -4.69 9.39 6.52
N HIS A 188 -3.79 9.15 7.47
CA HIS A 188 -3.75 7.88 8.20
C HIS A 188 -5.03 7.65 9.02
N ALA A 189 -5.51 8.67 9.74
CA ALA A 189 -6.74 8.56 10.53
C ALA A 189 -7.99 8.37 9.66
N GLU A 190 -8.05 9.02 8.49
CA GLU A 190 -9.15 8.86 7.53
C GLU A 190 -9.14 7.49 6.82
N ALA A 191 -7.96 6.88 6.65
CA ALA A 191 -7.80 5.61 5.94
C ALA A 191 -8.17 4.37 6.78
N LEU A 192 -8.16 4.49 8.12
CA LEU A 192 -8.61 3.48 9.09
C LEU A 192 -10.13 3.28 8.98
#